data_AF-A0A368G7U6-F1
#
_entry.id   AF-A0A368G7U6-F1
#
_cell.length_a   1.000
_cell.length_b   1.000
_cell.length_c   1.000
_cell.angle_alpha   90.00
_cell.angle_beta   90.00
_cell.angle_gamma   90.00
#
_symmetry.space_group_name_H-M   'P 1'
#
loop_
_entity.id
_entity.type
_entity.pdbx_description
1 polymer ?
#
loop_
_entity_poly.entity_id
_entity_poly.type
_entity_poly.pdbx_seq_one_letter_code
_entity_poly.pdbx_strand_id
1 'polypeptide(L)'
;MNSIHLARIQTIRIEVEDVDEPPAFVNGPVPFLTVVPLETPVGFHVYKFAARDEAGDGDEDVEYRLINTEPSGMFTVDPATGVVRTAVRQYKEGQMYRVLVQAIDKSPSDNSTKQESEVAKLEILAGDRPPQFLQQHYSVSLAEDSLVDYSVVDVRAHRFRAIDDGRSKGELTYSLYGYHGGQREETSVFGIDPKSGVIHLRRLLDYDDPSQPKLYKLIGNQIDRQRNKQRSRQTARRTEAAQHKLLARTLALESRYMY
;
A
#
# COMPACT_ATOMS: atom_id res chain seq x y z
N MET A 1 82.15 6.70 -15.57
CA MET A 1 81.34 7.89 -15.21
C MET A 1 79.96 7.40 -14.82
N ASN A 2 79.66 7.25 -13.52
CA ASN A 2 78.32 6.90 -13.06
C ASN A 2 77.56 8.19 -12.78
N SER A 3 76.58 8.49 -13.64
CA SER A 3 75.67 9.62 -13.45
C SER A 3 74.66 9.25 -12.37
N ILE A 4 74.81 9.83 -11.17
CA ILE A 4 73.85 9.66 -10.08
C ILE A 4 72.67 10.58 -10.39
N HIS A 5 71.55 10.03 -10.84
CA HIS A 5 70.30 10.79 -10.89
C HIS A 5 69.82 11.00 -9.45
N LEU A 6 70.00 12.22 -8.95
CA LEU A 6 69.40 12.66 -7.70
C LEU A 6 67.88 12.67 -7.88
N ALA A 7 67.21 11.61 -7.42
CA ALA A 7 65.76 11.57 -7.36
C ALA A 7 65.31 12.31 -6.10
N ARG A 8 64.43 13.30 -6.28
CA ARG A 8 63.83 14.06 -5.17
C ARG A 8 62.41 13.53 -4.97
N ILE A 9 62.17 12.91 -3.82
CA ILE A 9 60.84 12.47 -3.42
C ILE A 9 60.13 13.65 -2.75
N GLN A 10 58.88 13.88 -3.14
CA GLN A 10 58.00 14.88 -2.52
C GLN A 10 56.75 14.16 -2.02
N THR A 11 56.42 14.34 -0.75
CA THR A 11 55.13 13.91 -0.22
C THR A 11 54.06 14.91 -0.64
N ILE A 12 53.03 14.42 -1.32
CA ILE A 12 51.80 15.18 -1.61
C ILE A 12 50.79 14.80 -0.53
N ARG A 13 50.26 15.80 0.18
CA ARG A 13 49.13 15.62 1.09
C ARG A 13 47.88 16.10 0.35
N ILE A 14 46.92 15.19 0.19
CA ILE A 14 45.59 15.50 -0.31
C ILE A 14 44.66 15.35 0.87
N GLU A 15 43.95 16.42 1.21
CA GLU A 15 42.87 16.40 2.18
C GLU A 15 41.56 16.30 1.40
N VAL A 16 40.68 15.41 1.84
CA VAL A 16 39.32 15.32 1.34
C VAL A 16 38.46 16.11 2.32
N GLU A 17 37.83 17.17 1.82
CA GLU A 17 36.83 17.91 2.57
C GLU A 17 35.53 17.11 2.55
N ASP A 18 34.85 17.12 3.69
CA ASP A 18 33.50 16.57 3.81
C ASP A 18 32.52 17.48 3.07
N VAL A 19 31.51 16.89 2.44
CA VAL A 19 30.46 17.64 1.73
C VAL A 19 29.14 17.23 2.34
N ASP A 20 28.42 18.20 2.87
CA ASP A 20 27.21 17.99 3.64
C ASP A 20 26.07 17.42 2.77
N GLU A 21 25.57 16.22 3.09
CA GLU A 21 24.40 15.62 2.43
C GLU A 21 23.09 15.89 3.18
N PRO A 22 21.95 16.04 2.47
CA PRO A 22 20.66 16.27 3.14
C PRO A 22 20.16 15.05 3.92
N PRO A 23 19.27 15.24 4.91
CA PRO A 23 18.68 14.14 5.67
C PRO A 23 17.95 13.13 4.79
N ALA A 24 18.05 11.85 5.15
CA ALA A 24 17.35 10.76 4.50
C ALA A 24 16.31 10.11 5.42
N PHE A 25 15.09 9.87 4.91
CA PHE A 25 14.09 9.12 5.66
C PHE A 25 14.50 7.65 5.79
N VAL A 26 14.63 7.18 7.04
CA VAL A 26 15.06 5.81 7.37
C VAL A 26 13.92 4.87 7.75
N ASN A 27 12.67 5.35 7.71
CA ASN A 27 11.51 4.49 7.89
C ASN A 27 11.49 3.38 6.81
N GLY A 28 10.94 2.23 7.16
CA GLY A 28 10.69 1.16 6.19
C GLY A 28 9.52 0.27 6.61
N PRO A 29 8.94 -0.49 5.67
CA PRO A 29 9.25 -0.48 4.23
C PRO A 29 8.64 0.72 3.48
N VAL A 30 9.19 1.03 2.31
CA VAL A 30 8.58 1.93 1.32
C VAL A 30 7.67 1.13 0.36
N PRO A 31 6.51 1.66 -0.08
CA PRO A 31 5.95 2.97 0.29
C PRO A 31 5.50 3.02 1.76
N PHE A 32 5.49 4.22 2.36
CA PHE A 32 5.05 4.41 3.74
C PHE A 32 3.53 4.30 3.82
N LEU A 33 3.04 3.32 4.59
CA LEU A 33 1.61 3.00 4.68
C LEU A 33 1.17 2.90 6.13
N THR A 34 0.03 3.48 6.46
CA THR A 34 -0.62 3.31 7.77
C THR A 34 -2.15 3.40 7.63
N VAL A 35 -2.84 3.30 8.77
CA VAL A 35 -4.30 3.42 8.88
C VAL A 35 -4.68 4.46 9.93
N VAL A 36 -5.85 5.06 9.81
CA VAL A 36 -6.42 5.99 10.81
C VAL A 36 -7.85 5.58 11.19
N PRO A 37 -8.23 5.59 12.48
CA PRO A 37 -9.61 5.29 12.88
C PRO A 37 -10.61 6.28 12.28
N LEU A 38 -11.85 5.82 12.08
CA LEU A 38 -12.89 6.67 11.49
C LEU A 38 -13.30 7.83 12.39
N GLU A 39 -13.24 7.62 13.71
CA GLU A 39 -13.57 8.61 14.72
C GLU A 39 -12.47 8.64 15.79
N THR A 40 -11.74 9.74 15.87
CA THR A 40 -10.60 9.89 16.79
C THR A 40 -10.45 11.34 17.22
N PRO A 41 -9.98 11.66 18.44
CA PRO A 41 -9.73 13.05 18.82
C PRO A 41 -8.71 13.72 17.88
N VAL A 42 -8.79 15.05 17.79
CA VAL A 42 -7.72 15.87 17.19
C VAL A 42 -6.45 15.67 18.01
N GLY A 43 -5.30 15.55 17.34
CA GLY A 43 -4.00 15.31 17.97
C GLY A 43 -3.66 13.83 18.16
N PHE A 44 -4.49 12.90 17.69
CA PHE A 44 -4.20 11.47 17.75
C PHE A 44 -2.96 11.12 16.93
N HIS A 45 -2.04 10.36 17.50
CA HIS A 45 -0.82 9.90 16.83
C HIS A 45 -1.17 8.88 15.73
N VAL A 46 -0.74 9.14 14.49
CA VAL A 46 -0.99 8.25 13.34
C VAL A 46 0.28 7.57 12.85
N TYR A 47 1.39 8.30 12.85
CA TYR A 47 2.67 7.85 12.32
C TYR A 47 3.80 8.71 12.88
N LYS A 48 5.05 8.20 12.83
CA LYS A 48 6.25 8.99 13.11
C LYS A 48 7.24 8.83 11.95
N PHE A 49 7.49 9.91 11.24
CA PHE A 49 8.62 9.97 10.33
C PHE A 49 9.93 9.98 11.13
N ALA A 50 10.94 9.33 10.57
CA ALA A 50 12.29 9.31 11.07
C ALA A 50 13.21 9.56 9.87
N ALA A 51 13.90 10.68 9.89
CA ALA A 51 14.99 11.01 9.00
C ALA A 51 16.28 11.12 9.80
N ARG A 52 17.42 10.96 9.13
CA ARG A 52 18.75 11.08 9.70
C ARG A 52 19.63 11.88 8.77
N ASP A 53 20.43 12.74 9.38
CA ASP A 53 21.57 13.38 8.74
C ASP A 53 22.82 12.50 8.82
N GLU A 54 23.86 12.84 8.05
CA GLU A 54 25.18 12.20 8.05
C GLU A 54 25.77 12.05 9.48
N ALA A 55 26.74 11.14 9.65
CA ALA A 55 27.50 10.95 10.91
C ALA A 55 26.75 10.64 12.23
N GLY A 56 25.43 10.42 12.23
CA GLY A 56 24.74 9.89 13.41
C GLY A 56 24.59 10.87 14.58
N ASP A 57 24.59 12.16 14.28
CA ASP A 57 24.16 13.26 15.16
C ASP A 57 22.63 13.28 15.40
N GLY A 58 22.07 12.09 15.66
CA GLY A 58 20.73 11.97 16.23
C GLY A 58 19.60 12.54 15.37
N ASP A 59 18.44 12.66 15.99
CA ASP A 59 17.24 13.27 15.44
C ASP A 59 17.11 14.77 15.78
N GLU A 60 18.14 15.35 16.42
CA GLU A 60 18.08 16.69 17.02
C GLU A 60 18.27 17.82 16.01
N ASP A 61 19.03 17.56 14.94
CA ASP A 61 19.36 18.53 13.90
C ASP A 61 18.45 18.43 12.66
N VAL A 62 17.41 17.59 12.72
CA VAL A 62 16.44 17.43 11.63
C VAL A 62 15.12 18.15 11.92
N GLU A 63 14.70 19.05 11.02
CA GLU A 63 13.35 19.63 11.01
C GLU A 63 12.43 18.96 9.98
N TYR A 64 11.23 18.57 10.42
CA TYR A 64 10.21 17.99 9.56
C TYR A 64 9.22 19.06 9.08
N ARG A 65 9.20 19.32 7.78
CA ARG A 65 8.28 20.28 7.16
C ARG A 65 7.11 19.56 6.50
N LEU A 66 5.89 19.89 6.93
CA LEU A 66 4.68 19.49 6.22
C LEU A 66 4.56 20.29 4.92
N ILE A 67 4.66 19.61 3.79
CA ILE A 67 4.46 20.21 2.46
C ILE A 67 2.97 20.31 2.15
N ASN A 68 2.24 19.20 2.32
CA ASN A 68 0.83 19.10 1.94
C ASN A 68 0.15 17.90 2.62
N THR A 69 -1.17 18.00 2.78
CA THR A 69 -2.05 16.85 3.03
C THR A 69 -3.09 16.72 1.93
N GLU A 70 -3.43 15.50 1.56
CA GLU A 70 -4.45 15.23 0.54
C GLU A 70 -5.59 14.40 1.14
N PRO A 71 -6.81 14.98 1.31
CA PRO A 71 -7.16 16.39 1.20
C PRO A 71 -6.45 17.29 2.23
N SER A 72 -6.41 18.60 1.95
CA SER A 72 -5.71 19.57 2.79
C SER A 72 -6.39 19.75 4.15
N GLY A 73 -5.58 19.96 5.20
CA GLY A 73 -6.03 20.20 6.56
C GLY A 73 -6.47 18.94 7.32
N MET A 74 -6.15 17.75 6.82
CA MET A 74 -6.57 16.49 7.44
C MET A 74 -5.60 15.97 8.50
N PHE A 75 -4.33 16.38 8.43
CA PHE A 75 -3.27 15.99 9.36
C PHE A 75 -2.31 17.15 9.62
N THR A 76 -1.60 17.08 10.73
CA THR A 76 -0.46 17.94 11.05
C THR A 76 0.79 17.10 11.23
N VAL A 77 1.96 17.72 11.10
CA VAL A 77 3.26 17.10 11.38
C VAL A 77 3.99 17.97 12.37
N ASP A 78 4.50 17.34 13.41
CA ASP A 78 5.32 17.96 14.42
C ASP A 78 6.72 18.22 13.86
N PRO A 79 7.18 19.48 13.79
CA PRO A 79 8.42 19.82 13.09
C PRO A 79 9.68 19.32 13.80
N ALA A 80 9.63 19.05 15.11
CA ALA A 80 10.77 18.53 15.85
C ALA A 80 10.80 16.99 15.85
N THR A 81 9.62 16.35 15.92
CA THR A 81 9.56 14.90 16.17
C THR A 81 9.15 14.07 14.96
N GLY A 82 8.70 14.69 13.87
CA GLY A 82 8.16 14.00 12.69
C GLY A 82 6.83 13.28 12.95
N VAL A 83 6.20 13.51 14.11
CA VAL A 83 4.94 12.85 14.49
C VAL A 83 3.78 13.44 13.68
N VAL A 84 3.11 12.57 12.92
CA VAL A 84 1.88 12.87 12.18
C VAL A 84 0.70 12.71 13.12
N ARG A 85 -0.13 13.76 13.23
CA ARG A 85 -1.33 13.77 14.07
C ARG A 85 -2.58 14.11 13.27
N THR A 86 -3.73 13.65 13.76
CA THR A 86 -5.04 14.02 13.19
C THR A 86 -5.35 15.49 13.42
N ALA A 87 -5.83 16.18 12.37
CA ALA A 87 -6.28 17.57 12.47
C ALA A 87 -7.81 17.69 12.61
N VAL A 88 -8.54 16.60 12.34
CA VAL A 88 -10.00 16.51 12.42
C VAL A 88 -10.44 15.28 13.19
N ARG A 89 -11.73 15.21 13.52
CA ARG A 89 -12.29 14.11 14.32
C ARG A 89 -12.84 12.94 13.51
N GLN A 90 -13.13 13.16 12.23
CA GLN A 90 -13.87 12.20 11.40
C GLN A 90 -13.17 12.00 10.07
N TYR A 91 -13.01 10.72 9.70
CA TYR A 91 -12.45 10.29 8.43
C TYR A 91 -13.45 9.45 7.66
N LYS A 92 -13.38 9.51 6.32
CA LYS A 92 -14.31 8.80 5.46
C LYS A 92 -13.84 7.36 5.25
N GLU A 93 -14.66 6.39 5.63
CA GLU A 93 -14.36 4.97 5.48
C GLU A 93 -13.92 4.60 4.05
N GLY A 94 -12.77 3.91 3.95
CA GLY A 94 -12.18 3.48 2.68
C GLY A 94 -11.50 4.58 1.87
N GLN A 95 -11.50 5.83 2.35
CA GLN A 95 -10.77 6.91 1.66
C GLN A 95 -9.28 6.80 1.97
N MET A 96 -8.47 6.94 0.92
CA MET A 96 -7.03 7.14 1.03
C MET A 96 -6.73 8.62 1.25
N TYR A 97 -5.88 8.89 2.23
CA TYR A 97 -5.33 10.19 2.53
C TYR A 97 -3.82 10.17 2.32
N ARG A 98 -3.21 11.34 2.09
CA ARG A 98 -1.75 11.46 1.98
C ARG A 98 -1.20 12.58 2.83
N VAL A 99 0.02 12.37 3.33
CA VAL A 99 0.83 13.39 4.02
C VAL A 99 2.18 13.43 3.32
N LEU A 100 2.54 14.62 2.82
CA LEU A 100 3.79 14.88 2.11
C LEU A 100 4.71 15.67 3.05
N VAL A 101 5.86 15.11 3.39
CA VAL A 101 6.80 15.66 4.38
C VAL A 101 8.19 15.73 3.77
N GLN A 102 8.93 16.77 4.11
CA GLN A 102 10.34 16.92 3.79
C GLN A 102 11.13 17.04 5.10
N ALA A 103 12.30 16.43 5.17
CA ALA A 103 13.25 16.60 6.25
C ALA A 103 14.30 17.63 5.83
N ILE A 104 14.76 18.45 6.78
CA ILE A 104 15.64 19.58 6.55
C ILE A 104 16.72 19.56 7.62
N ASP A 105 17.99 19.67 7.21
CA ASP A 105 19.09 19.88 8.14
C ASP A 105 19.05 21.31 8.71
N LYS A 106 19.12 21.43 10.02
CA LYS A 106 19.12 22.70 10.76
C LYS A 106 20.53 23.22 11.07
N SER A 107 21.55 22.38 11.00
CA SER A 107 22.93 22.72 11.35
C SER A 107 23.94 22.29 10.29
N PRO A 108 23.74 22.71 9.02
CA PRO A 108 24.60 22.27 7.94
C PRO A 108 26.03 22.69 8.15
N SER A 109 26.93 21.71 8.02
CA SER A 109 28.38 21.92 8.14
C SER A 109 28.90 22.77 6.98
N ASP A 110 28.23 22.69 5.82
CA ASP A 110 28.41 23.55 4.68
C ASP A 110 27.05 23.98 4.07
N ASN A 111 26.95 25.24 3.62
CA ASN A 111 25.74 25.74 2.95
C ASN A 111 25.86 25.69 1.41
N SER A 112 26.77 24.86 0.89
CA SER A 112 27.04 24.77 -0.54
C SER A 112 26.09 23.81 -1.26
N THR A 113 25.49 22.88 -0.51
CA THR A 113 24.56 21.87 -1.02
C THR A 113 23.11 22.14 -0.62
N LYS A 114 22.19 21.33 -1.16
CA LYS A 114 20.78 21.40 -0.82
C LYS A 114 20.54 20.62 0.47
N GLN A 115 20.01 21.32 1.49
CA GLN A 115 19.76 20.78 2.83
C GLN A 115 18.37 20.19 3.06
N GLU A 116 17.62 19.97 1.98
CA GLU A 116 16.28 19.38 2.07
C GLU A 116 16.24 18.02 1.37
N SER A 117 15.70 17.04 2.08
CA SER A 117 15.47 15.69 1.58
C SER A 117 14.56 15.64 0.35
N GLU A 118 14.46 14.47 -0.26
CA GLU A 118 13.30 14.15 -1.10
C GLU A 118 12.00 14.21 -0.29
N VAL A 119 10.88 14.49 -0.96
CA VAL A 119 9.56 14.53 -0.29
C VAL A 119 9.08 13.11 -0.01
N ALA A 120 8.99 12.74 1.25
CA ALA A 120 8.35 11.51 1.69
C ALA A 120 6.83 11.60 1.58
N LYS A 121 6.22 10.52 1.09
CA LYS A 121 4.77 10.38 0.95
C LYS A 121 4.27 9.24 1.83
N LEU A 122 3.50 9.59 2.87
CA LEU A 122 2.76 8.64 3.69
C LEU A 122 1.33 8.50 3.15
N GLU A 123 0.91 7.27 2.85
CA GLU A 123 -0.48 6.97 2.51
C GLU A 123 -1.21 6.37 3.71
N ILE A 124 -2.36 6.95 4.03
CA ILE A 124 -3.16 6.65 5.23
C ILE A 124 -4.54 6.19 4.78
N LEU A 125 -4.87 4.92 5.03
CA LEU A 125 -6.22 4.41 4.79
C LEU A 125 -7.11 4.70 5.99
N ALA A 126 -8.26 5.36 5.77
CA ALA A 126 -9.24 5.56 6.83
C ALA A 126 -10.09 4.31 7.08
N GLY A 127 -10.02 3.85 8.31
CA GLY A 127 -10.66 2.63 8.79
C GLY A 127 -9.77 1.41 8.60
N ASP A 128 -10.43 0.31 8.33
CA ASP A 128 -9.84 -1.01 8.40
C ASP A 128 -9.03 -1.38 7.16
N ARG A 129 -7.81 -1.88 7.36
CA ARG A 129 -7.00 -2.42 6.26
C ARG A 129 -7.71 -3.63 5.62
N PRO A 130 -7.94 -3.64 4.29
CA PRO A 130 -8.53 -4.78 3.62
C PRO A 130 -7.57 -5.97 3.71
N PRO A 131 -8.08 -7.22 3.64
CA PRO A 131 -7.19 -8.35 3.59
C PRO A 131 -6.35 -8.30 2.30
N GLN A 132 -5.20 -8.98 2.30
CA GLN A 132 -4.23 -8.92 1.21
C GLN A 132 -3.80 -10.32 0.77
N PHE A 133 -3.89 -10.63 -0.51
CA PHE A 133 -3.38 -11.89 -1.04
C PHE A 133 -1.87 -12.01 -0.81
N LEU A 134 -1.39 -13.22 -0.56
CA LEU A 134 0.04 -13.45 -0.28
C LEU A 134 0.91 -13.30 -1.54
N GLN A 135 0.33 -13.50 -2.71
CA GLN A 135 0.99 -13.29 -3.99
C GLN A 135 0.22 -12.25 -4.80
N GLN A 136 0.95 -11.40 -5.52
CA GLN A 136 0.35 -10.43 -6.43
C GLN A 136 -0.31 -11.11 -7.64
N HIS A 137 0.28 -12.23 -8.08
CA HIS A 137 -0.22 -13.03 -9.20
C HIS A 137 -0.03 -14.51 -8.86
N TYR A 138 -1.06 -15.31 -9.10
CA TYR A 138 -1.00 -16.76 -9.04
C TYR A 138 -1.01 -17.29 -10.47
N SER A 139 0.05 -17.99 -10.87
CA SER A 139 0.18 -18.58 -12.21
C SER A 139 0.43 -20.07 -12.09
N VAL A 140 -0.37 -20.88 -12.78
CA VAL A 140 -0.29 -22.34 -12.77
C VAL A 140 -0.55 -22.87 -14.17
N SER A 141 0.12 -23.96 -14.53
CA SER A 141 -0.16 -24.74 -15.73
C SER A 141 -0.95 -25.97 -15.34
N LEU A 142 -2.04 -26.23 -16.05
CA LEU A 142 -2.94 -27.35 -15.80
C LEU A 142 -3.01 -28.23 -17.06
N ALA A 143 -2.86 -29.54 -16.91
CA ALA A 143 -2.99 -30.47 -18.02
C ALA A 143 -4.46 -30.60 -18.44
N GLU A 144 -4.73 -30.71 -19.74
CA GLU A 144 -6.11 -30.75 -20.24
C GLU A 144 -6.89 -31.99 -19.77
N ASP A 145 -6.19 -33.09 -19.54
CA ASP A 145 -6.73 -34.36 -19.05
C ASP A 145 -6.96 -34.38 -17.52
N SER A 146 -6.80 -33.23 -16.86
CA SER A 146 -7.10 -33.09 -15.43
C SER A 146 -8.57 -33.38 -15.15
N LEU A 147 -8.81 -34.19 -14.12
CA LEU A 147 -10.15 -34.58 -13.71
C LEU A 147 -10.93 -33.42 -13.09
N VAL A 148 -12.25 -33.48 -13.18
CA VAL A 148 -13.14 -32.62 -12.38
C VAL A 148 -12.81 -32.79 -10.89
N ASP A 149 -12.93 -31.70 -10.14
CA ASP A 149 -12.53 -31.52 -8.74
C ASP A 149 -11.02 -31.56 -8.47
N TYR A 150 -10.17 -31.65 -9.50
CA TYR A 150 -8.73 -31.48 -9.35
C TYR A 150 -8.41 -30.13 -8.72
N SER A 151 -7.58 -30.14 -7.66
CA SER A 151 -7.13 -28.92 -6.97
C SER A 151 -6.03 -28.23 -7.78
N VAL A 152 -6.36 -27.04 -8.29
CA VAL A 152 -5.54 -26.30 -9.25
C VAL A 152 -4.53 -25.41 -8.53
N VAL A 153 -4.99 -24.59 -7.59
CA VAL A 153 -4.14 -23.66 -6.84
C VAL A 153 -4.79 -23.28 -5.50
N ASP A 154 -3.96 -23.07 -4.48
CA ASP A 154 -4.35 -22.53 -3.17
C ASP A 154 -4.08 -21.03 -3.14
N VAL A 155 -5.14 -20.21 -3.19
CA VAL A 155 -5.01 -18.75 -3.04
C VAL A 155 -5.21 -18.34 -1.59
N ARG A 156 -4.14 -17.85 -0.97
CA ARG A 156 -4.14 -17.42 0.43
C ARG A 156 -4.09 -15.92 0.56
N ALA A 157 -4.69 -15.43 1.64
CA ALA A 157 -4.61 -14.02 1.99
C ALA A 157 -4.43 -13.81 3.48
N HIS A 158 -3.70 -12.76 3.79
CA HIS A 158 -3.50 -12.29 5.14
C HIS A 158 -4.64 -11.35 5.54
N ARG A 159 -5.21 -11.58 6.72
CA ARG A 159 -6.22 -10.71 7.32
C ARG A 159 -5.60 -9.91 8.46
N PHE A 160 -5.66 -8.59 8.32
CA PHE A 160 -5.21 -7.68 9.36
C PHE A 160 -6.23 -7.63 10.51
N ARG A 161 -5.77 -7.24 11.70
CA ARG A 161 -6.64 -6.95 12.83
C ARG A 161 -7.52 -5.73 12.52
N ALA A 162 -8.60 -5.56 13.29
CA ALA A 162 -9.38 -4.33 13.25
C ALA A 162 -8.56 -3.20 13.86
N ILE A 163 -8.77 -1.99 13.34
CA ILE A 163 -8.09 -0.79 13.87
C ILE A 163 -8.69 -0.35 15.22
N ASP A 164 -9.98 -0.59 15.43
CA ASP A 164 -10.67 -0.27 16.68
C ASP A 164 -10.73 -1.52 17.57
N ASP A 165 -10.19 -1.40 18.79
CA ASP A 165 -10.30 -2.44 19.80
C ASP A 165 -11.78 -2.72 20.12
N GLY A 166 -12.17 -3.99 20.02
CA GLY A 166 -13.55 -4.44 20.23
C GLY A 166 -14.38 -4.64 18.95
N ARG A 167 -13.87 -4.26 17.78
CA ARG A 167 -14.48 -4.60 16.48
C ARG A 167 -13.87 -5.91 15.96
N SER A 168 -14.71 -6.87 15.60
CA SER A 168 -14.28 -8.02 14.78
C SER A 168 -14.60 -7.71 13.32
N LYS A 169 -13.74 -8.10 12.37
CA LYS A 169 -14.01 -7.96 10.92
C LYS A 169 -14.77 -9.16 10.32
N GLY A 170 -15.02 -10.21 11.10
CA GLY A 170 -15.72 -11.42 10.62
C GLY A 170 -14.76 -12.42 9.98
N GLU A 171 -15.32 -13.44 9.33
CA GLU A 171 -14.52 -14.47 8.65
C GLU A 171 -14.17 -14.06 7.22
N LEU A 172 -12.97 -14.45 6.79
CA LEU A 172 -12.51 -14.28 5.42
C LEU A 172 -13.30 -15.22 4.50
N THR A 173 -13.77 -14.72 3.37
CA THR A 173 -14.46 -15.53 2.36
C THR A 173 -13.91 -15.27 0.97
N TYR A 174 -13.60 -16.33 0.22
CA TYR A 174 -13.07 -16.27 -1.14
C TYR A 174 -14.17 -16.39 -2.21
N SER A 175 -13.96 -15.74 -3.36
CA SER A 175 -14.86 -15.77 -4.50
C SER A 175 -14.06 -15.64 -5.80
N LEU A 176 -14.53 -16.29 -6.86
CA LEU A 176 -13.81 -16.45 -8.13
C LEU A 176 -14.71 -16.10 -9.30
N TYR A 177 -14.17 -15.35 -10.25
CA TYR A 177 -14.92 -14.87 -11.42
C TYR A 177 -14.04 -14.96 -12.65
N GLY A 178 -14.65 -15.34 -13.77
CA GLY A 178 -14.06 -15.25 -15.10
C GLY A 178 -14.14 -13.83 -15.66
N TYR A 179 -13.38 -13.61 -16.73
CA TYR A 179 -13.38 -12.35 -17.46
C TYR A 179 -13.68 -12.62 -18.94
N HIS A 180 -14.85 -12.20 -19.40
CA HIS A 180 -15.27 -12.32 -20.80
C HIS A 180 -15.78 -10.96 -21.30
N GLY A 181 -15.29 -10.50 -22.46
CA GLY A 181 -15.76 -9.25 -23.08
C GLY A 181 -15.61 -7.98 -22.24
N GLY A 182 -14.75 -7.96 -21.20
CA GLY A 182 -14.63 -6.82 -20.28
C GLY A 182 -15.56 -6.85 -19.07
N GLN A 183 -16.36 -7.91 -18.90
CA GLN A 183 -17.28 -8.06 -17.77
C GLN A 183 -16.89 -9.24 -16.87
N ARG A 184 -17.20 -9.08 -15.58
CA ARG A 184 -16.99 -10.08 -14.53
C ARG A 184 -18.17 -11.05 -14.53
N GLU A 185 -17.90 -12.30 -14.86
CA GLU A 185 -18.91 -13.37 -14.91
C GLU A 185 -18.53 -14.53 -14.00
N GLU A 186 -19.51 -15.28 -13.52
CA GLU A 186 -19.23 -16.54 -12.84
C GLU A 186 -18.62 -17.52 -13.85
N THR A 187 -17.52 -18.17 -13.47
CA THR A 187 -16.90 -19.18 -14.31
C THR A 187 -17.58 -20.53 -14.08
N SER A 188 -17.98 -21.19 -15.17
CA SER A 188 -18.47 -22.57 -15.14
C SER A 188 -17.35 -23.60 -15.16
N VAL A 189 -16.11 -23.19 -15.51
CA VAL A 189 -14.96 -24.08 -15.69
C VAL A 189 -14.19 -24.28 -14.39
N PHE A 190 -14.08 -23.24 -13.56
CA PHE A 190 -13.35 -23.30 -12.29
C PHE A 190 -14.26 -22.92 -11.11
N GLY A 191 -14.03 -23.55 -9.97
CA GLY A 191 -14.65 -23.18 -8.70
C GLY A 191 -13.61 -22.75 -7.68
N ILE A 192 -14.03 -22.04 -6.65
CA ILE A 192 -13.20 -21.78 -5.46
C ILE A 192 -13.95 -22.22 -4.22
N ASP A 193 -13.26 -22.86 -3.29
CA ASP A 193 -13.79 -23.06 -1.95
C ASP A 193 -13.80 -21.73 -1.19
N PRO A 194 -14.96 -21.27 -0.69
CA PRO A 194 -15.09 -19.95 -0.09
C PRO A 194 -14.36 -19.79 1.24
N LYS A 195 -13.90 -20.87 1.90
CA LYS A 195 -13.21 -20.81 3.20
C LYS A 195 -11.71 -21.06 3.06
N SER A 196 -11.32 -22.05 2.26
CA SER A 196 -9.92 -22.44 2.09
C SER A 196 -9.21 -21.66 0.99
N GLY A 197 -9.96 -21.11 0.01
CA GLY A 197 -9.37 -20.45 -1.15
C GLY A 197 -8.82 -21.42 -2.19
N VAL A 198 -9.08 -22.72 -2.07
CA VAL A 198 -8.64 -23.71 -3.08
C VAL A 198 -9.49 -23.59 -4.34
N ILE A 199 -8.84 -23.29 -5.46
CA ILE A 199 -9.44 -23.32 -6.78
C ILE A 199 -9.42 -24.76 -7.31
N HIS A 200 -10.54 -25.25 -7.82
CA HIS A 200 -10.70 -26.58 -8.38
C HIS A 200 -11.33 -26.54 -9.77
N LEU A 201 -11.05 -27.56 -10.58
CA LEU A 201 -11.65 -27.72 -11.89
C LEU A 201 -13.11 -28.20 -11.77
N ARG A 202 -14.05 -27.59 -12.49
CA ARG A 202 -15.48 -27.97 -12.50
C ARG A 202 -15.93 -28.62 -13.80
N ARG A 203 -15.18 -28.38 -14.88
CA ARG A 203 -15.46 -28.92 -16.21
C ARG A 203 -14.15 -29.38 -16.84
N LEU A 204 -14.19 -30.51 -17.53
CA LEU A 204 -13.05 -31.00 -18.30
C LEU A 204 -12.56 -29.95 -19.30
N LEU A 205 -11.25 -29.87 -19.44
CA LEU A 205 -10.60 -29.00 -20.41
C LEU A 205 -10.36 -29.77 -21.71
N ASP A 206 -10.29 -29.03 -22.80
CA ASP A 206 -9.87 -29.54 -24.09
C ASP A 206 -9.07 -28.42 -24.76
N TYR A 207 -7.74 -28.62 -24.88
CA TYR A 207 -6.82 -27.62 -25.42
C TYR A 207 -7.02 -27.42 -26.94
N ASP A 208 -7.50 -28.47 -27.61
CA ASP A 208 -7.73 -28.50 -29.05
C ASP A 208 -9.12 -27.94 -29.43
N ASP A 209 -10.06 -27.85 -28.47
CA ASP A 209 -11.36 -27.19 -28.65
C ASP A 209 -11.18 -25.66 -28.81
N PRO A 210 -11.42 -25.09 -30.01
CA PRO A 210 -11.23 -23.67 -30.27
C PRO A 210 -12.24 -22.78 -29.54
N SER A 211 -13.32 -23.35 -28.98
CA SER A 211 -14.30 -22.61 -28.17
C SER A 211 -13.83 -22.39 -26.72
N GLN A 212 -12.79 -23.11 -26.28
CA GLN A 212 -12.25 -23.00 -24.93
C GLN A 212 -11.07 -22.02 -24.86
N PRO A 213 -11.03 -21.14 -23.83
CA PRO A 213 -9.87 -20.31 -23.59
C PRO A 213 -8.64 -21.14 -23.22
N LYS A 214 -7.49 -20.83 -23.82
CA LYS A 214 -6.18 -21.38 -23.43
C LYS A 214 -5.58 -20.69 -22.21
N LEU A 215 -6.13 -19.51 -21.86
CA LEU A 215 -5.73 -18.72 -20.70
C LEU A 215 -6.98 -18.27 -19.95
N TYR A 216 -7.04 -18.62 -18.67
CA TYR A 216 -8.09 -18.18 -17.76
C TYR A 216 -7.55 -17.09 -16.84
N LYS A 217 -8.08 -15.87 -16.99
CA LYS A 217 -7.82 -14.77 -16.06
C LYS A 217 -8.95 -14.73 -15.04
N LEU A 218 -8.61 -14.97 -13.78
CA LEU A 218 -9.59 -15.07 -12.70
C LEU A 218 -9.32 -14.00 -11.64
N ILE A 219 -10.39 -13.37 -11.15
CA ILE A 219 -10.29 -12.34 -10.10
C ILE A 219 -10.79 -12.94 -8.79
N GLY A 220 -9.85 -13.14 -7.86
CA GLY A 220 -10.14 -13.45 -6.47
C GLY A 220 -10.59 -12.21 -5.71
N ASN A 221 -11.73 -12.27 -5.02
CA ASN A 221 -12.11 -11.23 -4.06
C ASN A 221 -12.36 -11.83 -2.68
N GLN A 222 -12.10 -11.01 -1.66
CA GLN A 222 -12.25 -11.36 -0.27
C GLN A 222 -13.01 -10.31 0.51
N ILE A 223 -13.95 -10.78 1.34
CA ILE A 223 -14.86 -9.90 2.08
C ILE A 223 -14.89 -10.35 3.54
N ASP A 224 -14.66 -9.38 4.41
CA ASP A 224 -14.87 -9.48 5.85
C ASP A 224 -16.38 -9.36 6.14
N ARG A 225 -17.05 -10.47 6.45
CA ARG A 225 -18.51 -10.46 6.73
C ARG A 225 -18.77 -10.14 8.19
N GLN A 226 -19.13 -8.88 8.49
CA GLN A 226 -19.82 -8.54 9.74
C GLN A 226 -21.24 -8.03 9.51
N ARG A 227 -22.15 -8.66 10.24
CA ARG A 227 -23.60 -8.63 10.05
C ARG A 227 -24.18 -7.33 10.62
N ASN A 228 -24.70 -6.48 9.75
CA ASN A 228 -26.12 -6.12 9.64
C ASN A 228 -27.09 -6.46 10.81
N LYS A 229 -26.72 -6.26 12.09
CA LYS A 229 -27.61 -6.43 13.25
C LYS A 229 -28.07 -5.11 13.89
N GLN A 230 -27.41 -3.99 13.60
CA GLN A 230 -27.88 -2.67 14.06
C GLN A 230 -28.55 -1.82 12.96
N ARG A 231 -28.23 -2.04 11.66
CA ARG A 231 -28.81 -1.26 10.56
C ARG A 231 -30.26 -1.64 10.21
N SER A 232 -30.71 -2.85 10.52
CA SER A 232 -32.06 -3.33 10.20
C SER A 232 -33.18 -2.56 10.92
N ARG A 233 -32.90 -1.71 11.92
CA ARG A 233 -33.90 -0.85 12.56
C ARG A 233 -33.97 0.57 12.00
N GLN A 234 -32.96 1.05 11.26
CA GLN A 234 -32.91 2.44 10.80
C GLN A 234 -32.95 2.62 9.28
N THR A 235 -32.63 1.58 8.49
CA THR A 235 -32.56 1.68 7.01
C THR A 235 -33.83 1.24 6.28
N ALA A 236 -34.91 0.93 6.99
CA ALA A 236 -36.21 0.61 6.38
C ALA A 236 -36.96 1.85 5.82
N ARG A 237 -36.32 3.03 5.73
CA ARG A 237 -36.95 4.26 5.24
C ARG A 237 -36.19 5.03 4.14
N ARG A 238 -35.08 4.52 3.62
CA ARG A 238 -34.36 5.20 2.51
C ARG A 238 -33.77 4.18 1.53
N THR A 239 -34.65 3.58 0.74
CA THR A 239 -34.33 2.67 -0.37
C THR A 239 -34.01 3.43 -1.67
N GLU A 240 -33.25 2.73 -2.53
CA GLU A 240 -33.04 2.91 -3.98
C GLU A 240 -32.05 3.95 -4.53
N ALA A 241 -31.77 5.08 -3.89
CA ALA A 241 -30.86 6.07 -4.52
C ALA A 241 -29.34 5.74 -4.40
N ALA A 242 -28.94 4.81 -3.53
CA ALA A 242 -27.53 4.57 -3.21
C ALA A 242 -26.86 3.44 -4.03
N GLN A 243 -27.63 2.51 -4.61
CA GLN A 243 -27.07 1.42 -5.42
C GLN A 243 -26.61 1.88 -6.81
N HIS A 244 -27.24 2.92 -7.37
CA HIS A 244 -26.83 3.48 -8.67
C HIS A 244 -25.54 4.33 -8.60
N LYS A 245 -25.14 4.80 -7.41
CA LYS A 245 -23.98 5.69 -7.23
C LYS A 245 -22.67 4.94 -6.94
N LEU A 246 -22.75 3.67 -6.54
CA LEU A 246 -21.58 2.83 -6.28
C LEU A 246 -21.05 2.17 -7.57
N LEU A 247 -21.93 1.83 -8.52
CA LEU A 247 -21.55 1.28 -9.84
C LEU A 247 -20.87 2.31 -10.76
N ALA A 248 -21.26 3.59 -10.68
CA ALA A 248 -20.65 4.65 -11.48
C ALA A 248 -19.22 5.03 -11.02
N ARG A 249 -18.79 4.64 -9.81
CA ARG A 249 -17.49 5.02 -9.26
C ARG A 249 -16.40 3.96 -9.49
N THR A 250 -16.79 2.71 -9.73
CA THR A 250 -15.85 1.64 -10.10
C THR A 250 -15.39 1.76 -11.55
N LEU A 251 -16.24 2.27 -12.45
CA LEU A 251 -15.89 2.49 -13.87
C LEU A 251 -15.00 3.71 -14.13
N ALA A 252 -14.77 4.59 -13.14
CA ALA A 252 -13.92 5.77 -13.29
C ALA A 252 -12.46 5.55 -12.84
N LEU A 253 -12.14 4.39 -12.25
CA LEU A 253 -10.80 4.05 -11.77
C LEU A 253 -9.98 3.19 -12.75
N GLU A 254 -10.61 2.60 -13.78
CA GLU A 254 -9.92 1.78 -14.79
C GLU A 254 -9.40 2.56 -16.01
N SER A 255 -9.60 3.89 -16.07
CA SER A 255 -9.11 4.72 -17.19
C SER A 255 -7.87 5.57 -16.87
N ARG A 256 -7.13 5.28 -15.79
CA ARG A 256 -5.92 6.05 -15.40
C ARG A 256 -4.65 5.21 -15.18
N TYR A 257 -4.63 3.97 -15.65
CA TYR A 257 -3.41 3.14 -15.69
C TYR A 257 -3.21 2.48 -17.06
N MET A 258 -3.35 3.27 -18.12
CA MET A 258 -2.77 2.95 -19.43
C MET A 258 -2.18 4.25 -20.00
N TYR A 259 -0.86 4.22 -20.17
CA TYR A 259 0.14 5.29 -20.34
C TYR A 259 0.57 5.99 -19.04
#